data_AF-A0A3D4WZI0-F1
#
_entry.id   AF-A0A3D4WZI0-F1
#
_cell.length_a   1.000
_cell.length_b   1.000
_cell.length_c   1.000
_cell.angle_alpha   90.00
_cell.angle_beta   90.00
_cell.angle_gamma   90.00
#
_symmetry.space_group_name_H-M   'P 1'
#
loop_
_entity.id
_entity.type
_entity.pdbx_description
1 polymer ?
#
loop_
_entity_poly.entity_id
_entity_poly.type
_entity_poly.pdbx_seq_one_letter_code
_entity_poly.pdbx_strand_id
1 'polypeptide(L)'
;MRTVRAGASDDELLACVRDWVALLAAGDFAGAVEFLVFPEGVYAPGRWTAEDLEVFLANYGSWDPLGDGRIMRVTPIESAVGELAARFEVDRGDGPPAIEFDLPLNGEWSDLTARFELTGTADGRWGFLLYDLHVL
;
A
#
# COMPACT_ATOMS: atom_id res chain seq x y z
N MET A 1 2.35 -13.01 -5.64
CA MET A 1 1.08 -12.56 -5.03
C MET A 1 1.02 -13.04 -3.60
N ARG A 2 0.78 -12.13 -2.64
CA ARG A 2 0.49 -12.47 -1.24
C ARG A 2 -1.01 -12.71 -1.08
N THR A 3 -1.37 -13.74 -0.32
CA THR A 3 -2.77 -14.02 0.02
C THR A 3 -2.91 -14.43 1.48
N VAL A 4 -4.09 -14.19 2.05
CA VAL A 4 -4.46 -14.55 3.42
C VAL A 4 -5.73 -15.39 3.44
N ARG A 5 -5.95 -16.18 4.49
CA ARG A 5 -7.20 -16.96 4.63
C ARG A 5 -8.40 -16.02 4.72
N ALA A 6 -9.54 -16.45 4.16
CA ALA A 6 -10.81 -15.78 4.45
C ALA A 6 -11.06 -15.80 5.97
N GLY A 7 -11.41 -14.65 6.55
CA GLY A 7 -11.55 -14.47 7.99
C GLY A 7 -10.23 -14.29 8.76
N ALA A 8 -9.13 -13.92 8.09
CA ALA A 8 -7.96 -13.36 8.75
C ALA A 8 -8.37 -12.16 9.63
N SER A 9 -7.74 -12.03 10.79
CA SER A 9 -7.92 -10.92 11.75
C SER A 9 -7.32 -9.61 11.24
N ASP A 10 -7.69 -8.49 11.85
CA ASP A 10 -7.16 -7.17 11.46
C ASP A 10 -5.64 -7.12 11.62
N ASP A 11 -5.12 -7.69 12.70
CA ASP A 11 -3.66 -7.79 12.93
C ASP A 11 -2.96 -8.59 11.84
N GLU A 12 -3.54 -9.71 11.37
CA GLU A 12 -2.98 -10.49 10.27
C GLU A 12 -3.00 -9.71 8.94
N LEU A 13 -4.05 -8.92 8.70
CA LEU A 13 -4.18 -8.08 7.51
C LEU A 13 -3.16 -6.93 7.53
N LEU A 14 -3.10 -6.19 8.63
CA LEU A 14 -2.16 -5.10 8.83
C LEU A 14 -0.71 -5.59 8.82
N ALA A 15 -0.42 -6.78 9.37
CA ALA A 15 0.91 -7.38 9.26
C ALA A 15 1.32 -7.63 7.81
N CYS A 16 0.39 -8.07 6.95
CA CYS A 16 0.69 -8.21 5.52
C CYS A 16 0.95 -6.87 4.84
N VAL A 17 0.22 -5.80 5.19
CA VAL A 17 0.50 -4.46 4.65
C VAL A 17 1.85 -3.94 5.16
N ARG A 18 2.24 -4.23 6.41
CA ARG A 18 3.58 -3.93 6.93
C ARG A 18 4.68 -4.64 6.13
N ASP A 19 4.48 -5.93 5.77
CA ASP A 19 5.40 -6.66 4.88
C ASP A 19 5.53 -5.93 3.53
N TRP A 20 4.43 -5.42 2.97
CA TRP A 20 4.44 -4.67 1.72
C TRP A 20 5.18 -3.33 1.84
N VAL A 21 4.97 -2.58 2.93
CA VAL A 21 5.70 -1.33 3.21
C VAL A 21 7.21 -1.61 3.37
N ALA A 22 7.60 -2.75 3.95
CA ALA A 22 9.00 -3.14 4.06
C ALA A 22 9.66 -3.37 2.69
N LEU A 23 8.92 -3.90 1.70
CA LEU A 23 9.41 -4.02 0.31
C LEU A 23 9.67 -2.64 -0.29
N LEU A 24 8.74 -1.70 -0.12
CA LEU A 24 8.91 -0.32 -0.60
C LEU A 24 10.09 0.39 0.08
N ALA A 25 10.23 0.24 1.40
CA ALA A 25 11.34 0.83 2.16
C ALA A 25 12.71 0.27 1.74
N ALA A 26 12.76 -0.99 1.29
CA ALA A 26 13.95 -1.60 0.73
C ALA A 26 14.21 -1.21 -0.74
N GLY A 27 13.31 -0.46 -1.38
CA GLY A 27 13.35 -0.16 -2.81
C GLY A 27 12.99 -1.35 -3.71
N ASP A 28 12.43 -2.43 -3.15
CA ASP A 28 11.99 -3.60 -3.90
C ASP A 28 10.58 -3.39 -4.46
N PHE A 29 10.45 -2.45 -5.40
CA PHE A 29 9.19 -2.14 -6.06
C PHE A 29 8.67 -3.32 -6.90
N ALA A 30 9.57 -4.16 -7.44
CA ALA A 30 9.18 -5.37 -8.15
C ALA A 30 8.49 -6.37 -7.21
N GLY A 31 9.08 -6.65 -6.04
CA GLY A 31 8.46 -7.46 -5.00
C GLY A 31 7.15 -6.85 -4.50
N ALA A 32 7.09 -5.52 -4.35
CA ALA A 32 5.87 -4.81 -3.94
C ALA A 32 4.74 -4.95 -4.97
N VAL A 33 5.04 -4.98 -6.27
CA VAL A 33 4.04 -5.27 -7.32
C VAL A 33 3.67 -6.74 -7.34
N GLU A 34 4.64 -7.64 -7.21
CA GLU A 34 4.38 -9.09 -7.12
C GLU A 34 3.52 -9.44 -5.92
N PHE A 35 3.55 -8.66 -4.85
CA PHE A 35 2.68 -8.81 -3.68
C PHE A 35 1.20 -8.69 -4.05
N LEU A 36 0.86 -7.80 -4.98
CA LEU A 36 -0.51 -7.42 -5.32
C LEU A 36 -1.23 -8.48 -6.17
N VAL A 37 -2.56 -8.43 -6.16
CA VAL A 37 -3.43 -9.14 -7.11
C VAL A 37 -4.02 -8.17 -8.11
N PHE A 38 -4.08 -8.59 -9.37
CA PHE A 38 -4.69 -7.82 -10.46
C PHE A 38 -5.86 -8.63 -11.05
N PRO A 39 -7.12 -8.26 -10.80
CA PRO A 39 -8.26 -8.99 -11.36
C PRO A 39 -8.27 -8.90 -12.89
N GLU A 40 -8.62 -10.01 -13.54
CA GLU A 40 -8.70 -10.07 -15.00
C GLU A 40 -9.91 -9.29 -15.55
N GLY A 41 -9.76 -8.66 -16.72
CA GLY A 41 -10.89 -8.13 -17.50
C GLY A 41 -11.44 -6.77 -17.07
N VAL A 42 -10.94 -6.19 -15.98
CA VAL A 42 -11.21 -4.79 -15.64
C VAL A 42 -10.13 -3.94 -16.34
N TYR A 43 -10.52 -2.86 -17.01
CA TYR A 43 -9.63 -1.71 -17.21
C TYR A 43 -9.32 -1.19 -15.80
N ALA A 44 -8.43 -1.89 -15.08
CA ALA A 44 -8.22 -1.65 -13.67
C ALA A 44 -7.52 -0.29 -13.53
N PRO A 45 -8.16 0.75 -12.95
CA PRO A 45 -7.35 1.68 -12.16
C PRO A 45 -6.48 0.82 -11.23
N GLY A 46 -5.17 1.06 -11.20
CA GLY A 46 -4.28 0.34 -10.29
C GLY A 46 -3.62 -0.93 -10.83
N ARG A 47 -3.35 -1.07 -12.14
CA ARG A 47 -2.28 -1.98 -12.58
C ARG A 47 -0.91 -1.34 -12.40
N TRP A 48 -0.54 -1.17 -11.14
CA TRP A 48 0.74 -0.62 -10.74
C TRP A 48 1.91 -1.43 -11.30
N THR A 49 2.80 -0.78 -12.04
CA THR A 49 4.13 -1.29 -12.31
C THR A 49 5.11 -0.85 -11.21
N ALA A 50 6.31 -1.44 -11.20
CA ALA A 50 7.35 -1.06 -10.26
C ALA A 50 7.77 0.41 -10.47
N GLU A 51 7.85 0.85 -11.74
CA GLU A 51 8.14 2.22 -12.12
C GLU A 51 7.02 3.18 -11.68
N ASP A 52 5.76 2.78 -11.85
CA ASP A 52 4.61 3.58 -11.38
C ASP A 52 4.69 3.84 -9.87
N LEU A 53 4.92 2.80 -9.07
CA LEU A 53 5.05 2.94 -7.61
C LEU A 53 6.25 3.82 -7.26
N GLU A 54 7.41 3.59 -7.87
CA GLU A 54 8.61 4.36 -7.60
C GLU A 54 8.39 5.85 -7.88
N VAL A 55 7.88 6.18 -9.07
CA VAL A 55 7.66 7.57 -9.50
C VAL A 55 6.59 8.24 -8.66
N PHE A 56 5.45 7.58 -8.45
CA PHE A 56 4.32 8.16 -7.74
C PHE A 56 4.65 8.40 -6.26
N LEU A 57 5.35 7.46 -5.61
CA LEU A 57 5.82 7.63 -4.24
C LEU A 57 6.91 8.70 -4.15
N ALA A 58 7.88 8.72 -5.07
CA ALA A 58 8.95 9.72 -5.12
C ALA A 58 8.42 11.17 -5.15
N ASN A 59 7.23 11.33 -5.73
CA ASN A 59 6.56 12.61 -5.92
C ASN A 59 5.40 12.84 -4.94
N TYR A 60 5.35 12.12 -3.82
CA TYR A 60 4.35 12.29 -2.76
C TYR A 60 2.90 12.06 -3.24
N GLY A 61 2.66 10.94 -3.94
CA GLY A 61 1.33 10.61 -4.43
C GLY A 61 0.92 11.42 -5.67
N SER A 62 1.89 11.83 -6.49
CA SER A 62 1.66 12.62 -7.71
C SER A 62 2.51 12.09 -8.86
N TRP A 63 2.06 12.32 -10.09
CA TRP A 63 2.91 12.09 -11.27
C TRP A 63 3.87 13.25 -11.52
N ASP A 64 3.50 14.44 -11.05
CA ASP A 64 4.32 15.64 -11.20
C ASP A 64 5.40 15.69 -10.11
N PRO A 65 6.66 16.02 -10.46
CA PRO A 65 7.70 16.24 -9.48
C PRO A 65 7.35 17.32 -8.46
N LEU A 66 7.83 17.13 -7.23
CA LEU A 66 7.72 18.16 -6.20
C LEU A 66 8.47 19.43 -6.63
N GLY A 67 7.81 20.58 -6.50
CA GLY A 67 8.36 21.87 -6.95
C GLY A 67 9.62 22.33 -6.20
N ASP A 68 9.93 21.71 -5.06
CA ASP A 68 11.13 21.96 -4.25
C ASP A 68 12.28 20.98 -4.55
N GLY A 69 12.09 20.05 -5.50
CA GLY A 69 13.10 19.09 -5.93
C GLY A 69 13.36 17.96 -4.92
N ARG A 70 12.57 17.84 -3.86
CA ARG A 70 12.66 16.69 -2.95
C ARG A 70 12.21 15.42 -3.68
N ILE A 71 12.79 14.31 -3.25
CA ILE A 71 12.40 12.95 -3.64
C ILE A 71 12.00 12.23 -2.36
N MET A 72 10.78 11.72 -2.33
CA MET A 72 10.25 10.98 -1.20
C MET A 72 10.69 9.51 -1.27
N ARG A 73 11.01 8.94 -0.12
CA ARG A 73 11.34 7.52 0.00
C ARG A 73 10.59 6.92 1.17
N VAL A 74 9.98 5.77 0.94
CA VAL A 74 9.32 5.03 2.02
C VAL A 74 10.35 4.64 3.07
N THR A 75 10.01 4.88 4.32
CA THR A 75 10.86 4.65 5.49
C THR A 75 10.45 3.34 6.18
N PRO A 76 11.37 2.54 6.73
CA PRO A 76 10.99 1.42 7.58
C PRO A 76 10.12 1.91 8.75
N ILE A 77 8.96 1.29 8.95
CA ILE A 77 7.94 1.71 9.92
C ILE A 77 8.52 1.88 11.34
N GLU A 78 9.41 0.98 11.74
CA GLU A 78 10.07 0.97 13.05
C GLU A 78 11.04 2.14 13.27
N SER A 79 11.43 2.83 12.20
CA SER A 79 12.34 3.98 12.22
C SER A 79 11.64 5.32 11.96
N ALA A 80 10.36 5.29 11.60
CA ALA A 80 9.58 6.48 11.33
C ALA A 80 9.25 7.23 12.63
N VAL A 81 9.49 8.54 12.64
CA VAL A 81 9.20 9.46 13.74
C VAL A 81 8.13 10.48 13.33
N GLY A 82 7.91 11.50 14.15
CA GLY A 82 6.98 12.59 13.84
C GLY A 82 5.74 12.60 14.73
N GLU A 83 5.04 13.74 14.72
CA GLU A 83 3.85 13.97 15.55
C GLU A 83 2.55 13.50 14.89
N LEU A 84 2.58 13.18 13.59
CA LEU A 84 1.42 12.67 12.88
C LEU A 84 1.06 11.28 13.41
N ALA A 85 -0.16 11.16 13.94
CA ALA A 85 -0.69 9.90 14.42
C ALA A 85 -1.08 9.02 13.22
N ALA A 86 -0.15 8.17 12.79
CA ALA A 86 -0.34 7.29 11.66
C ALA A 86 -1.61 6.44 11.79
N ARG A 87 -2.38 6.38 10.70
CA ARG A 87 -3.64 5.67 10.63
C ARG A 87 -3.46 4.31 9.95
N PHE A 88 -3.92 3.27 10.65
CA PHE A 88 -3.99 1.90 10.15
C PHE A 88 -5.39 1.37 10.43
N GLU A 89 -6.24 1.35 9.43
CA GLU A 89 -7.66 1.03 9.58
C GLU A 89 -8.04 -0.16 8.70
N VAL A 90 -8.83 -1.07 9.25
CA VAL A 90 -9.45 -2.17 8.51
C VAL A 90 -10.96 -1.98 8.55
N ASP A 91 -11.58 -1.75 7.41
CA ASP A 91 -13.03 -1.73 7.27
C ASP A 91 -13.54 -3.12 6.90
N ARG A 92 -14.47 -3.64 7.70
CA ARG A 92 -15.13 -4.95 7.52
C ARG A 92 -16.63 -4.80 7.29
N GLY A 93 -17.02 -3.92 6.38
CA GLY A 93 -18.42 -3.85 5.89
C GLY A 93 -18.95 -5.19 5.35
N ASP A 94 -20.06 -5.15 4.62
CA ASP A 94 -20.75 -6.36 4.15
C ASP A 94 -20.01 -7.15 3.03
N GLY A 95 -18.78 -6.76 2.69
CA GLY A 95 -17.95 -7.33 1.63
C GLY A 95 -16.54 -7.75 2.07
N PRO A 96 -15.64 -8.04 1.12
CA PRO A 96 -14.22 -8.20 1.43
C PRO A 96 -13.68 -6.95 2.16
N PRO A 97 -12.75 -7.10 3.12
CA PRO A 97 -12.26 -5.96 3.88
C PRO A 97 -11.53 -4.94 3.00
N ALA A 98 -11.55 -3.68 3.41
CA ALA A 98 -10.66 -2.64 2.89
C ALA A 98 -9.66 -2.23 3.96
N ILE A 99 -8.49 -1.74 3.55
CA ILE A 99 -7.43 -1.31 4.46
C ILE A 99 -6.95 0.07 4.03
N GLU A 100 -6.89 1.02 4.96
CA GLU A 100 -6.19 2.29 4.79
C GLU A 100 -4.95 2.29 5.67
N PHE A 101 -3.80 2.63 5.07
CA PHE A 101 -2.51 2.56 5.74
C PHE A 101 -1.63 3.75 5.35
N ASP A 102 -1.38 4.63 6.31
CA ASP A 102 -0.49 5.80 6.13
C ASP A 102 0.95 5.32 5.92
N LEU A 103 1.65 5.92 4.94
CA LEU A 103 3.02 5.59 4.59
C LEU A 103 3.99 6.54 5.29
N PRO A 104 5.05 6.01 5.93
CA PRO A 104 6.13 6.85 6.41
C PRO A 104 7.09 7.20 5.26
N LEU A 105 7.44 8.48 5.15
CA LEU A 105 8.30 9.02 4.09
C LEU A 105 9.45 9.83 4.69
N ASN A 106 10.67 9.61 4.19
CA ASN A 106 11.87 10.37 4.56
C ASN A 106 12.12 10.54 6.07
N GLY A 107 11.82 9.51 6.86
CA GLY A 107 12.02 9.50 8.32
C GLY A 107 10.77 9.83 9.13
N GLU A 108 9.68 10.30 8.51
CA GLU A 108 8.50 10.79 9.22
C GLU A 108 7.21 10.13 8.75
N TRP A 109 6.21 10.02 9.63
CA TRP A 109 4.84 9.67 9.22
C TRP A 109 4.24 10.77 8.34
N SER A 110 3.50 10.37 7.30
CA SER A 110 2.88 11.28 6.34
C SER A 110 1.39 10.97 6.16
N ASP A 111 0.66 11.88 5.53
CA ASP A 111 -0.74 11.70 5.13
C ASP A 111 -0.91 10.93 3.79
N LEU A 112 0.19 10.51 3.17
CA LEU A 112 0.15 9.65 1.99
C LEU A 112 -0.34 8.26 2.39
N THR A 113 -1.56 7.93 1.99
CA THR A 113 -2.28 6.73 2.40
C THR A 113 -2.36 5.73 1.26
N ALA A 114 -1.99 4.48 1.54
CA ALA A 114 -2.25 3.33 0.67
C ALA A 114 -3.60 2.71 1.02
N ARG A 115 -4.48 2.62 0.01
CA ARG A 115 -5.78 1.96 0.15
C ARG A 115 -5.77 0.61 -0.57
N PHE A 116 -5.98 -0.44 0.20
CA PHE A 116 -6.15 -1.79 -0.32
C PHE A 116 -7.60 -2.22 -0.28
N GLU A 117 -8.04 -2.90 -1.33
CA GLU A 117 -9.27 -3.68 -1.34
C GLU A 117 -8.90 -5.17 -1.39
N LEU A 118 -9.50 -5.97 -0.52
CA LEU A 118 -9.31 -7.40 -0.58
C LEU A 118 -10.23 -7.99 -1.64
N THR A 119 -9.74 -8.97 -2.37
CA THR A 119 -10.56 -9.68 -3.35
C THR A 119 -10.37 -11.18 -3.23
N GLY A 120 -11.44 -11.93 -3.47
CA GLY A 120 -11.43 -13.38 -3.43
C GLY A 120 -10.56 -13.97 -4.53
N THR A 121 -9.70 -14.91 -4.19
CA THR A 121 -8.93 -15.72 -5.14
C THR A 121 -9.60 -17.08 -5.37
N ALA A 122 -9.24 -17.76 -6.46
CA ALA A 122 -9.89 -19.02 -6.86
C ALA A 122 -9.78 -20.15 -5.82
N ASP A 123 -8.81 -20.08 -4.90
CA ASP A 123 -8.59 -21.00 -3.79
C ASP A 123 -9.31 -20.60 -2.49
N GLY A 124 -10.20 -19.60 -2.55
CA GLY A 124 -10.99 -19.14 -1.39
C GLY A 124 -10.21 -18.29 -0.39
N ARG A 125 -9.05 -17.77 -0.79
CA ARG A 125 -8.24 -16.81 -0.01
C ARG A 125 -8.58 -15.37 -0.43
N TRP A 126 -8.03 -14.40 0.29
CA TRP A 126 -8.06 -12.99 -0.10
C TRP A 126 -6.69 -12.55 -0.61
N GLY A 127 -6.66 -11.90 -1.77
CA GLY A 127 -5.52 -11.17 -2.31
C GLY A 127 -5.68 -9.67 -2.11
N PHE A 128 -4.56 -8.93 -2.13
CA PHE A 128 -4.51 -7.50 -1.90
C PHE A 128 -4.46 -6.75 -3.23
N LEU A 129 -5.51 -5.99 -3.55
CA LEU A 129 -5.50 -5.05 -4.66
C LEU A 129 -5.15 -3.66 -4.11
N LEU A 130 -4.07 -3.05 -4.60
CA LEU A 130 -3.80 -1.64 -4.31
C LEU A 130 -4.76 -0.79 -5.13
N TYR A 131 -5.83 -0.35 -4.49
CA TYR A 131 -6.90 0.41 -5.13
C TYR A 131 -6.43 1.83 -5.43
N ASP A 132 -5.77 2.46 -4.47
CA ASP A 132 -5.37 3.86 -4.58
C ASP A 132 -4.17 4.21 -3.67
N LEU A 133 -3.46 5.26 -4.07
CA LEU A 133 -2.47 5.99 -3.26
C LEU A 133 -2.87 7.46 -3.29
N HIS A 134 -3.22 8.04 -2.15
CA HIS A 134 -3.69 9.42 -2.09
C HIS A 134 -3.25 10.13 -0.80
N VAL A 135 -3.27 11.45 -0.86
CA VAL A 135 -3.03 12.35 0.29
C VAL A 135 -4.38 12.73 0.91
N LEU A 136 -4.46 12.76 2.24
CA LEU A 136 -5.68 13.10 3.00
C LEU A 136 -5.66 14.49 3.63
#